data_AF-A0A2V9LIH6-F1
#
_entry.id   AF-A0A2V9LIH6-F1
#
_cell.length_a   1.000
_cell.length_b   1.000
_cell.length_c   1.000
_cell.angle_alpha   90.00
_cell.angle_beta   90.00
_cell.angle_gamma   90.00
#
_symmetry.space_group_name_H-M   'P 1'
#
loop_
_entity.id
_entity.type
_entity.pdbx_description
1 polymer ?
#
loop_
_entity_poly.entity_id
_entity_poly.type
_entity_poly.pdbx_seq_one_letter_code
_entity_poly.pdbx_strand_id
1 'polypeptide(L)'
;MSVVCRSAGQPGDTGLPGESLPHKQIVTLTTDFGLQDHFIGVIKAVILNINPEVVLVDINHDICSYDVFDAAYTLVQSYRFFPSDTIHLVVVDPGVGTARRPILARSMEHLFVAPDNGVLSLIYEREESVEVRHITADHYFLNPVSNTFHGRDIFAPVVGWLSKGVEVDKFGDPISDFAKFTPPQPKRVSDTLVKGVTLRVDKFGNITTNLTPKDVPELFSDNPPPFKIIINQQEITKLNLAYSMGKPSEIFAMVGSSGYLEISTNRGSAAKALNVGRGADVGVMFGGTDSATPQP
;
A
#
# COMPACT_ATOMS: atom_id res chain seq x y z
N MET A 1 15.37 50.85 -2.72
CA MET A 1 15.80 50.81 -1.31
C MET A 1 16.07 49.36 -0.95
N SER A 2 17.35 49.02 -0.89
CA SER A 2 17.86 47.69 -0.54
C SER A 2 17.69 47.47 0.96
N VAL A 3 17.07 46.36 1.37
CA VAL A 3 17.04 45.95 2.79
C VAL A 3 18.06 44.84 2.95
N VAL A 4 19.11 45.21 3.68
CA VAL A 4 20.32 44.46 3.97
C VAL A 4 20.02 43.28 4.90
N CYS A 5 20.48 42.10 4.48
CA CYS A 5 20.55 40.89 5.27
C CYS A 5 21.51 41.09 6.45
N ARG A 6 21.05 40.92 7.69
CA ARG A 6 21.92 40.89 8.89
C ARG A 6 22.18 39.43 9.29
N SER A 7 23.45 39.05 9.32
CA SER A 7 23.93 37.81 9.89
C SER A 7 23.70 37.79 11.40
N ALA A 8 23.07 36.72 11.90
CA ALA A 8 23.06 36.38 13.32
C ALA A 8 24.03 35.21 13.54
N GLY A 9 24.89 35.36 14.54
CA GLY A 9 26.04 34.50 14.81
C GLY A 9 25.71 33.08 15.25
N GLN A 10 26.72 32.21 15.13
CA GLN A 10 26.71 30.83 15.60
C GLN A 10 26.48 30.73 17.12
N PRO A 11 25.52 29.92 17.59
CA PRO A 11 25.49 29.48 18.97
C PRO A 11 26.49 28.34 19.15
N GLY A 12 27.31 28.46 20.19
CA GLY A 12 28.35 27.52 20.56
C GLY A 12 27.83 26.13 20.90
N ASP A 13 28.67 25.18 20.52
CA ASP A 13 28.64 23.76 20.84
C ASP A 13 28.65 23.52 22.36
N THR A 14 27.49 23.16 22.92
CA THR A 14 27.35 22.55 24.25
C THR A 14 26.20 21.53 24.20
N GLY A 15 26.31 20.57 23.28
CA GLY A 15 25.45 19.39 23.25
C GLY A 15 26.13 18.21 23.94
N LEU A 16 25.51 17.67 24.99
CA LEU A 16 25.86 16.37 25.60
C LEU A 16 26.07 15.30 24.50
N PRO A 17 26.99 14.33 24.66
CA PRO A 17 27.14 13.25 23.69
C PRO A 17 25.79 12.55 23.55
N GLY A 18 25.17 12.71 22.38
CA GLY A 18 23.93 12.08 22.04
C GLY A 18 24.16 10.58 21.98
N GLU A 19 23.83 9.88 23.06
CA GLU A 19 23.51 8.46 22.98
C GLU A 19 22.38 8.35 21.96
N SER A 20 22.72 7.94 20.73
CA SER A 20 21.73 7.49 19.77
C SER A 20 20.92 6.40 20.48
N LEU A 21 19.64 6.64 20.69
CA LEU A 21 18.74 5.62 21.22
C LEU A 21 19.00 4.32 20.45
N PRO A 22 19.17 3.17 21.12
CA PRO A 22 19.44 1.93 20.42
C PRO A 22 18.35 1.71 19.37
N HIS A 23 18.76 1.64 18.10
CA HIS A 23 17.84 1.49 16.99
C HIS A 23 17.19 0.11 17.09
N LYS A 24 16.00 0.05 17.70
CA LYS A 24 15.25 -1.21 17.80
C LYS A 24 14.77 -1.59 16.42
N GLN A 25 15.07 -2.82 15.99
CA GLN A 25 14.57 -3.30 14.71
C GLN A 25 13.04 -3.38 14.74
N ILE A 26 12.40 -2.87 13.69
CA ILE A 26 10.95 -2.99 13.51
C ILE A 26 10.68 -4.10 12.49
N VAL A 27 9.74 -4.98 12.84
CA VAL A 27 9.14 -5.94 11.92
C VAL A 27 7.66 -5.62 11.81
N THR A 28 7.19 -5.30 10.60
CA THR A 28 5.77 -5.09 10.36
C THR A 28 5.10 -6.34 9.81
N LEU A 29 3.84 -6.61 10.16
CA LEU A 29 3.10 -7.79 9.72
C LEU A 29 1.88 -7.41 8.86
N THR A 30 1.80 -7.97 7.65
CA THR A 30 0.62 -7.88 6.77
C THR A 30 0.20 -9.28 6.33
N THR A 31 -1.03 -9.71 6.65
CA THR A 31 -1.51 -11.07 6.35
C THR A 31 -3.00 -11.11 6.03
N ASP A 32 -3.49 -12.28 5.59
CA ASP A 32 -4.92 -12.61 5.43
C ASP A 32 -5.45 -13.64 6.45
N PHE A 33 -4.71 -13.89 7.54
CA PHE A 33 -5.07 -14.88 8.57
C PHE A 33 -6.19 -14.44 9.53
N GLY A 34 -6.57 -13.16 9.51
CA GLY A 34 -7.47 -12.59 10.50
C GLY A 34 -6.90 -12.60 11.93
N LEU A 35 -7.78 -12.32 12.90
CA LEU A 35 -7.46 -12.31 14.33
C LEU A 35 -8.31 -13.30 15.15
N GLN A 36 -9.08 -14.15 14.47
CA GLN A 36 -9.96 -15.12 15.15
C GLN A 36 -9.19 -16.36 15.63
N ASP A 37 -8.11 -16.70 14.95
CA ASP A 37 -7.29 -17.88 15.21
C ASP A 37 -5.89 -17.52 15.74
N HIS A 38 -5.15 -18.55 16.18
CA HIS A 38 -3.85 -18.44 16.83
C HIS A 38 -2.68 -18.06 15.89
N PHE A 39 -2.90 -18.00 14.57
CA PHE A 39 -1.85 -17.91 13.56
C PHE A 39 -0.90 -16.72 13.79
N ILE A 40 -1.43 -15.52 14.02
CA ILE A 40 -0.61 -14.32 14.25
C ILE A 40 0.18 -14.40 15.56
N GLY A 41 -0.46 -14.90 16.62
CA GLY A 41 0.21 -15.07 17.91
C GLY A 41 1.43 -16.00 17.80
N VAL A 42 1.29 -17.09 17.05
CA VAL A 42 2.40 -18.04 16.83
C VAL A 42 3.50 -17.45 15.94
N ILE A 43 3.17 -16.72 14.87
CA ILE A 43 4.18 -16.00 14.06
C ILE A 43 5.00 -15.06 14.94
N LYS A 44 4.33 -14.23 15.75
CA LYS A 44 4.99 -13.31 16.67
C LYS A 44 5.85 -14.04 17.69
N ALA A 45 5.37 -15.14 18.25
CA ALA A 45 6.13 -15.95 19.20
C ALA A 45 7.43 -16.52 18.58
N VAL A 46 7.38 -17.00 17.34
CA VAL A 46 8.58 -17.49 16.64
C VAL A 46 9.59 -16.35 16.44
N ILE A 47 9.13 -15.18 16.01
CA ILE A 47 10.00 -14.00 15.84
C ILE A 47 10.63 -13.60 17.18
N LEU A 48 9.83 -13.51 18.24
CA LEU A 48 10.29 -13.09 19.58
C LEU A 48 11.25 -14.09 20.23
N ASN A 49 11.08 -15.39 19.98
CA ASN A 49 12.02 -16.40 20.47
C ASN A 49 13.42 -16.24 19.86
N ILE A 50 13.51 -15.73 18.62
CA ILE A 50 14.78 -15.44 17.97
C ILE A 50 15.28 -14.06 18.39
N ASN A 51 14.41 -13.05 18.38
CA ASN A 51 14.72 -11.68 18.81
C ASN A 51 13.71 -11.11 19.80
N PRO A 52 13.98 -11.20 21.12
CA PRO A 52 13.10 -10.62 22.13
C PRO A 52 13.00 -9.09 22.12
N GLU A 53 13.96 -8.40 21.50
CA GLU A 53 14.04 -6.93 21.47
C GLU A 53 13.37 -6.30 20.25
N VAL A 54 12.90 -7.10 19.30
CA VAL A 54 12.26 -6.61 18.07
C VAL A 54 10.91 -5.96 18.37
N VAL A 55 10.64 -4.86 17.70
CA VAL A 55 9.33 -4.19 17.76
C VAL A 55 8.44 -4.76 16.66
N LEU A 56 7.36 -5.42 17.06
CA LEU A 56 6.37 -5.98 16.14
C LEU A 56 5.22 -5.00 15.95
N VAL A 57 4.92 -4.67 14.69
CA VAL A 57 3.82 -3.75 14.33
C VAL A 57 2.87 -4.43 13.34
N ASP A 58 1.61 -4.58 13.73
CA ASP A 58 0.60 -5.11 12.82
C ASP A 58 0.13 -4.01 11.87
N ILE A 59 0.25 -4.23 10.56
CA ILE A 59 -0.31 -3.33 9.54
C ILE A 59 -1.77 -3.69 9.29
N ASN A 60 -2.00 -4.95 8.90
CA ASN A 60 -3.33 -5.49 8.69
C ASN A 60 -3.28 -7.02 8.67
N HIS A 61 -4.20 -7.67 9.36
CA HIS A 61 -4.40 -9.13 9.29
C HIS A 61 -5.72 -9.52 8.62
N ASP A 62 -6.56 -8.53 8.31
CA ASP A 62 -7.88 -8.66 7.71
C ASP A 62 -7.84 -8.31 6.21
N ILE A 63 -6.72 -8.61 5.54
CA ILE A 63 -6.68 -8.63 4.08
C ILE A 63 -7.66 -9.72 3.62
N CYS A 64 -8.42 -9.43 2.56
CA CYS A 64 -9.34 -10.43 1.99
C CYS A 64 -8.56 -11.71 1.65
N SER A 65 -9.08 -12.87 2.04
CA SER A 65 -8.39 -14.14 1.86
C SER A 65 -7.91 -14.32 0.42
N TYR A 66 -6.63 -14.65 0.27
CA TYR A 66 -5.97 -14.89 -1.02
C TYR A 66 -5.80 -13.65 -1.92
N ASP A 67 -6.17 -12.45 -1.46
CA ASP A 67 -6.10 -11.24 -2.27
C ASP A 67 -4.69 -10.63 -2.27
N VAL A 68 -3.85 -11.18 -3.15
CA VAL A 68 -2.45 -10.75 -3.36
C VAL A 68 -2.35 -9.26 -3.72
N PHE A 69 -3.31 -8.72 -4.47
CA PHE A 69 -3.29 -7.31 -4.84
C PHE A 69 -3.62 -6.41 -3.66
N ASP A 70 -4.62 -6.76 -2.84
CA ASP A 70 -4.98 -5.94 -1.68
C ASP A 70 -3.85 -5.90 -0.64
N ALA A 71 -3.12 -7.01 -0.49
CA ALA A 71 -1.88 -7.05 0.29
C ALA A 71 -0.80 -6.13 -0.29
N ALA A 72 -0.55 -6.23 -1.61
CA ALA A 72 0.41 -5.38 -2.30
C ALA A 72 0.06 -3.89 -2.16
N TYR A 73 -1.22 -3.53 -2.34
CA TYR A 73 -1.74 -2.18 -2.19
C TYR A 73 -1.55 -1.70 -0.75
N THR A 74 -1.98 -2.50 0.24
CA THR A 74 -1.82 -2.16 1.67
C THR A 74 -0.35 -1.89 2.01
N LEU A 75 0.56 -2.73 1.52
CA LEU A 75 1.99 -2.57 1.73
C LEU A 75 2.51 -1.24 1.18
N VAL A 76 2.23 -0.91 -0.09
CA VAL A 76 2.72 0.34 -0.70
C VAL A 76 2.13 1.59 -0.06
N GLN A 77 0.96 1.48 0.58
CA GLN A 77 0.36 2.59 1.31
C GLN A 77 0.98 2.81 2.69
N SER A 78 1.76 1.86 3.24
CA SER A 78 2.25 1.95 4.62
C SER A 78 3.78 1.97 4.78
N TYR A 79 4.53 1.24 3.96
CA TYR A 79 5.95 0.94 4.27
C TYR A 79 6.85 2.17 4.45
N ARG A 80 6.71 3.22 3.61
CA ARG A 80 7.54 4.44 3.67
C ARG A 80 7.30 5.31 4.90
N PHE A 81 6.29 5.02 5.72
CA PHE A 81 6.08 5.71 6.99
C PHE A 81 6.92 5.10 8.12
N PHE A 82 7.50 3.92 7.90
CA PHE A 82 8.40 3.29 8.85
C PHE A 82 9.83 3.79 8.66
N PRO A 83 10.65 3.79 9.72
CA PRO A 83 12.07 4.08 9.62
C PRO A 83 12.79 3.15 8.65
N SER A 84 13.94 3.62 8.19
CA SER A 84 14.99 2.86 7.54
C SER A 84 15.29 1.55 8.28
N ASP A 85 15.69 0.56 7.50
CA ASP A 85 15.93 -0.84 7.84
C ASP A 85 14.73 -1.63 8.39
N THR A 86 13.51 -1.08 8.33
CA THR A 86 12.31 -1.85 8.72
C THR A 86 12.12 -3.08 7.84
N ILE A 87 11.81 -4.22 8.49
CA ILE A 87 11.53 -5.49 7.84
C ILE A 87 10.01 -5.65 7.73
N HIS A 88 9.50 -5.78 6.51
CA HIS A 88 8.09 -5.98 6.23
C HIS A 88 7.83 -7.45 5.92
N LEU A 89 7.19 -8.16 6.86
CA LEU A 89 6.70 -9.51 6.65
C LEU A 89 5.31 -9.45 6.04
N VAL A 90 5.16 -9.98 4.83
CA VAL A 90 3.89 -10.02 4.10
C VAL A 90 3.55 -11.46 3.74
N VAL A 91 2.46 -11.99 4.32
CA VAL A 91 2.03 -13.37 4.13
C VAL A 91 0.57 -13.40 3.73
N VAL A 92 0.33 -13.30 2.41
CA VAL A 92 -0.93 -13.65 1.74
C VAL A 92 -0.55 -14.64 0.66
N ASP A 93 -0.84 -15.92 0.91
CA ASP A 93 -0.18 -17.02 0.22
C ASP A 93 -1.13 -18.18 -0.14
N PRO A 94 -1.94 -18.02 -1.21
CA PRO A 94 -2.77 -19.11 -1.71
C PRO A 94 -1.97 -20.32 -2.23
N GLY A 95 -0.67 -20.15 -2.50
CA GLY A 95 0.23 -21.18 -3.01
C GLY A 95 1.10 -21.84 -1.94
N VAL A 96 0.77 -21.70 -0.66
CA VAL A 96 1.56 -22.29 0.44
C VAL A 96 1.79 -23.80 0.24
N GLY A 97 3.00 -24.28 0.54
CA GLY A 97 3.36 -25.69 0.39
C GLY A 97 3.52 -26.19 -1.05
N THR A 98 3.51 -25.29 -2.04
CA THR A 98 3.67 -25.65 -3.46
C THR A 98 5.01 -25.15 -4.03
N ALA A 99 5.09 -24.93 -5.36
CA ALA A 99 6.31 -24.55 -6.05
C ALA A 99 6.75 -23.07 -5.86
N ARG A 100 5.90 -22.22 -5.27
CA ARG A 100 6.22 -20.79 -5.08
C ARG A 100 7.39 -20.63 -4.10
N ARG A 101 8.35 -19.78 -4.43
CA ARG A 101 9.56 -19.56 -3.60
C ARG A 101 9.24 -18.68 -2.38
N PRO A 102 9.91 -18.85 -1.23
CA PRO A 102 10.05 -17.78 -0.25
C PRO A 102 11.12 -16.80 -0.74
N ILE A 103 10.84 -15.49 -0.70
CA ILE A 103 11.77 -14.46 -1.18
C ILE A 103 12.05 -13.39 -0.13
N LEU A 104 13.27 -12.87 -0.21
CA LEU A 104 13.72 -11.68 0.49
C LEU A 104 14.02 -10.62 -0.55
N ALA A 105 13.30 -9.51 -0.52
CA ALA A 105 13.57 -8.36 -1.36
C ALA A 105 14.15 -7.22 -0.52
N ARG A 106 15.13 -6.52 -1.06
CA ARG A 106 15.69 -5.30 -0.48
C ARG A 106 15.49 -4.16 -1.47
N SER A 107 14.93 -3.06 -1.00
CA SER A 107 14.82 -1.85 -1.79
C SER A 107 15.07 -0.63 -0.92
N MET A 108 15.95 0.27 -1.38
CA MET A 108 16.40 1.41 -0.60
C MET A 108 16.85 0.97 0.81
N GLU A 109 16.18 1.49 1.83
CA GLU A 109 16.39 1.20 3.24
C GLU A 109 15.29 0.29 3.80
N HIS A 110 14.60 -0.53 3.01
CA HIS A 110 13.58 -1.45 3.50
C HIS A 110 13.85 -2.89 3.06
N LEU A 111 13.43 -3.83 3.91
CA LEU A 111 13.51 -5.27 3.66
C LEU A 111 12.09 -5.83 3.60
N PHE A 112 11.84 -6.73 2.66
CA PHE A 112 10.54 -7.37 2.48
C PHE A 112 10.73 -8.88 2.44
N VAL A 113 9.97 -9.61 3.26
CA VAL A 113 9.96 -11.08 3.28
C VAL A 113 8.56 -11.54 2.93
N ALA A 114 8.44 -12.32 1.86
CA ALA A 114 7.15 -12.62 1.25
C ALA A 114 7.17 -13.91 0.41
N PRO A 115 5.98 -14.47 0.09
CA PRO A 115 5.85 -15.46 -0.98
C PRO A 115 6.12 -14.84 -2.37
N ASP A 116 6.80 -15.59 -3.23
CA ASP A 116 7.02 -15.22 -4.63
C ASP A 116 5.78 -15.52 -5.49
N ASN A 117 4.71 -14.77 -5.24
CA ASN A 117 3.42 -14.90 -5.90
C ASN A 117 2.93 -13.58 -6.51
N GLY A 118 3.81 -12.57 -6.56
CA GLY A 118 3.51 -11.23 -7.03
C GLY A 118 3.06 -10.25 -5.95
N VAL A 119 2.99 -10.60 -4.66
CA VAL A 119 2.58 -9.65 -3.61
C VAL A 119 3.48 -8.41 -3.49
N LEU A 120 4.72 -8.49 -3.96
CA LEU A 120 5.65 -7.35 -3.99
C LEU A 120 5.63 -6.57 -5.32
N SER A 121 4.69 -6.85 -6.24
CA SER A 121 4.66 -6.23 -7.58
C SER A 121 4.65 -4.71 -7.55
N LEU A 122 3.85 -4.11 -6.65
CA LEU A 122 3.76 -2.65 -6.54
C LEU A 122 5.01 -2.02 -5.91
N ILE A 123 5.81 -2.79 -5.15
CA ILE A 123 7.12 -2.34 -4.66
C ILE A 123 8.10 -2.29 -5.84
N TYR A 124 8.12 -3.34 -6.67
CA TYR A 124 8.98 -3.40 -7.86
C TYR A 124 8.68 -2.30 -8.89
N GLU A 125 7.44 -1.82 -8.95
CA GLU A 125 7.05 -0.71 -9.83
C GLU A 125 7.41 0.66 -9.25
N ARG A 126 7.30 0.81 -7.93
CA ARG A 126 7.49 2.09 -7.24
C ARG A 126 8.96 2.41 -6.97
N GLU A 127 9.79 1.40 -6.76
CA GLU A 127 11.19 1.57 -6.40
C GLU A 127 12.11 1.43 -7.60
N GLU A 128 13.14 2.27 -7.67
CA GLU A 128 14.08 2.29 -8.80
C GLU A 128 14.97 1.05 -8.85
N SER A 129 15.32 0.50 -7.68
CA SER A 129 16.16 -0.68 -7.55
C SER A 129 15.64 -1.60 -6.46
N VAL A 130 15.50 -2.88 -6.80
CA VAL A 130 15.12 -3.95 -5.88
C VAL A 130 16.00 -5.15 -6.13
N GLU A 131 16.72 -5.59 -5.10
CA GLU A 131 17.44 -6.85 -5.11
C GLU A 131 16.55 -7.93 -4.50
N VAL A 132 16.36 -9.05 -5.19
CA VAL A 132 15.53 -10.17 -4.72
C VAL A 132 16.39 -11.41 -4.58
N ARG A 133 16.21 -12.13 -3.48
CA ARG A 133 16.88 -13.40 -3.18
C ARG A 133 15.87 -14.50 -2.95
N HIS A 134 16.16 -15.70 -3.45
CA HIS A 134 15.44 -16.91 -3.09
C HIS A 134 15.94 -17.38 -1.73
N ILE A 135 15.06 -17.46 -0.74
CA ILE A 135 15.42 -17.92 0.60
C ILE A 135 15.58 -19.44 0.57
N THR A 136 16.81 -19.93 0.67
CA THR A 136 17.15 -21.36 0.64
C THR A 136 17.93 -21.83 1.87
N ALA A 137 18.35 -20.91 2.74
CA ALA A 137 19.08 -21.19 3.97
C ALA A 137 18.19 -21.85 5.05
N ASP A 138 17.93 -23.15 4.87
CA ASP A 138 17.02 -23.96 5.69
C ASP A 138 17.42 -24.11 7.16
N HIS A 139 18.69 -23.93 7.50
CA HIS A 139 19.18 -23.89 8.87
C HIS A 139 18.64 -22.70 9.68
N TYR A 140 18.08 -21.68 9.02
CA TYR A 140 17.34 -20.60 9.68
C TYR A 140 15.85 -20.91 9.86
N PHE A 141 15.32 -22.02 9.31
CA PHE A 141 13.90 -22.35 9.39
C PHE A 141 13.53 -23.02 10.71
N LEU A 142 12.24 -22.94 11.06
CA LEU A 142 11.68 -23.69 12.17
C LEU A 142 11.30 -25.08 11.68
N ASN A 143 11.95 -26.10 12.25
CA ASN A 143 11.72 -27.50 11.91
C ASN A 143 10.72 -28.17 12.87
N PRO A 144 9.85 -29.08 12.37
CA PRO A 144 9.68 -29.45 10.97
C PRO A 144 8.94 -28.37 10.16
N VAL A 145 9.34 -28.18 8.90
CA VAL A 145 8.63 -27.28 7.98
C VAL A 145 7.32 -27.93 7.52
N SER A 146 6.18 -27.32 7.85
CA SER A 146 4.85 -27.81 7.47
C SER A 146 4.40 -27.24 6.12
N ASN A 147 3.69 -28.05 5.34
CA ASN A 147 3.20 -27.64 4.01
C ASN A 147 2.10 -26.57 4.06
N THR A 148 1.48 -26.34 5.23
CA THR A 148 0.31 -25.45 5.35
C THR A 148 0.60 -24.17 6.11
N PHE A 149 1.79 -24.01 6.69
CA PHE A 149 2.07 -22.84 7.51
C PHE A 149 3.51 -22.30 7.38
N HIS A 150 3.95 -22.04 6.14
CA HIS A 150 5.23 -21.37 5.88
C HIS A 150 5.35 -19.96 6.52
N GLY A 151 4.21 -19.31 6.84
CA GLY A 151 4.17 -18.12 7.70
C GLY A 151 4.93 -18.32 9.01
N ARG A 152 4.66 -19.42 9.70
CA ARG A 152 5.34 -19.81 10.94
C ARG A 152 6.70 -20.43 10.68
N ASP A 153 6.80 -21.32 9.71
CA ASP A 153 7.95 -22.22 9.61
C ASP A 153 9.14 -21.63 8.85
N ILE A 154 8.89 -20.72 7.91
CA ILE A 154 9.91 -20.15 7.02
C ILE A 154 10.00 -18.64 7.24
N PHE A 155 8.89 -17.92 7.08
CA PHE A 155 8.95 -16.46 7.03
C PHE A 155 9.18 -15.82 8.40
N ALA A 156 8.47 -16.25 9.43
CA ALA A 156 8.67 -15.78 10.81
C ALA A 156 10.12 -15.94 11.29
N PRO A 157 10.78 -17.11 11.15
CA PRO A 157 12.15 -17.22 11.62
C PRO A 157 13.14 -16.46 10.75
N VAL A 158 12.93 -16.36 9.44
CA VAL A 158 13.75 -15.50 8.56
C VAL A 158 13.72 -14.04 9.02
N VAL A 159 12.55 -13.46 9.28
CA VAL A 159 12.49 -12.08 9.78
C VAL A 159 13.04 -11.94 11.20
N GLY A 160 12.91 -12.99 12.03
CA GLY A 160 13.57 -13.07 13.33
C GLY A 160 15.08 -12.93 13.22
N TRP A 161 15.71 -13.72 12.36
CA TRP A 161 17.17 -13.69 12.14
C TRP A 161 17.65 -12.41 11.46
N LEU A 162 16.91 -11.90 10.46
CA LEU A 162 17.18 -10.59 9.88
C LEU A 162 17.16 -9.50 10.95
N SER A 163 16.19 -9.54 11.86
CA SER A 163 16.09 -8.55 12.93
C SER A 163 17.20 -8.64 13.98
N LYS A 164 17.95 -9.74 14.01
CA LYS A 164 19.19 -9.90 14.79
C LYS A 164 20.44 -9.39 14.06
N GLY A 165 20.31 -8.91 12.83
CA GLY A 165 21.41 -8.41 12.03
C GLY A 165 22.11 -9.46 11.17
N VAL A 166 21.49 -10.62 10.93
CA VAL A 166 22.01 -11.56 9.92
C VAL A 166 21.97 -10.89 8.55
N GLU A 167 23.10 -10.89 7.85
CA GLU A 167 23.25 -10.27 6.54
C GLU A 167 22.31 -10.92 5.50
N VAL A 168 21.73 -10.10 4.62
CA VAL A 168 20.77 -10.54 3.60
C VAL A 168 21.32 -11.62 2.65
N ASP A 169 22.65 -11.63 2.43
CA ASP A 169 23.31 -12.57 1.54
C ASP A 169 23.39 -13.99 2.11
N LYS A 170 23.19 -14.17 3.43
CA LYS A 170 23.19 -15.48 4.10
C LYS A 170 21.89 -16.26 3.92
N PHE A 171 20.83 -15.63 3.40
CA PHE A 171 19.53 -16.28 3.24
C PHE A 171 19.37 -17.04 1.92
N GLY A 172 20.21 -16.75 0.92
CA GLY A 172 20.24 -17.45 -0.35
C GLY A 172 20.64 -16.56 -1.53
N ASP A 173 20.58 -17.15 -2.72
CA ASP A 173 21.11 -16.55 -3.94
C ASP A 173 20.19 -15.49 -4.56
N PRO A 174 20.76 -14.46 -5.22
CA PRO A 174 19.97 -13.48 -5.95
C PRO A 174 19.22 -14.13 -7.12
N ILE A 175 18.01 -13.64 -7.37
CA ILE A 175 17.16 -14.07 -8.48
C ILE A 175 16.65 -12.86 -9.27
N SER A 176 16.40 -13.05 -10.56
CA SER A 176 15.85 -12.02 -11.46
C SER A 176 14.48 -12.40 -12.04
N ASP A 177 14.08 -13.66 -11.91
CA ASP A 177 12.86 -14.25 -12.46
C ASP A 177 11.72 -14.32 -11.42
N PHE A 178 11.59 -13.30 -10.58
CA PHE A 178 10.55 -13.23 -9.54
C PHE A 178 9.18 -12.84 -10.12
N ALA A 179 8.11 -13.32 -9.48
CA ALA A 179 6.74 -13.15 -9.94
C ALA A 179 6.28 -11.69 -9.87
N LYS A 180 5.59 -11.24 -10.92
CA LYS A 180 5.01 -9.91 -11.04
C LYS A 180 3.61 -9.98 -11.63
N PHE A 181 2.72 -9.13 -11.15
CA PHE A 181 1.48 -8.78 -11.86
C PHE A 181 1.56 -7.32 -12.33
N THR A 182 0.82 -7.00 -13.38
CA THR A 182 0.65 -5.62 -13.85
C THR A 182 -0.64 -5.05 -13.26
N PRO A 183 -0.60 -4.00 -12.44
CA PRO A 183 -1.81 -3.37 -11.95
C PRO A 183 -2.60 -2.70 -13.09
N PRO A 184 -3.93 -2.53 -12.94
CA PRO A 184 -4.72 -1.82 -13.93
C PRO A 184 -4.26 -0.36 -14.00
N GLN A 185 -3.94 0.10 -15.20
CA GLN A 185 -3.49 1.47 -15.45
C GLN A 185 -4.64 2.34 -15.98
N PRO A 186 -4.74 3.61 -15.55
CA PRO A 186 -5.59 4.59 -16.19
C PRO A 186 -5.34 4.68 -17.70
N LYS A 187 -6.40 4.94 -18.48
CA LYS A 187 -6.31 5.09 -19.93
C LYS A 187 -7.07 6.32 -20.39
N ARG A 188 -6.37 7.29 -20.96
CA ARG A 188 -6.99 8.40 -21.70
C ARG A 188 -7.46 7.88 -23.06
N VAL A 189 -8.77 7.84 -23.26
CA VAL A 189 -9.42 7.27 -24.46
C VAL A 189 -9.63 8.35 -25.53
N SER A 190 -9.87 9.60 -25.11
CA SER A 190 -9.98 10.80 -25.95
C SER A 190 -9.59 12.04 -25.13
N ASP A 191 -9.63 13.22 -25.77
CA ASP A 191 -9.47 14.52 -25.09
C ASP A 191 -10.52 14.78 -23.99
N THR A 192 -11.63 14.04 -24.04
CA THR A 192 -12.79 14.23 -23.17
C THR A 192 -13.06 13.04 -22.24
N LEU A 193 -12.30 11.95 -22.32
CA LEU A 193 -12.58 10.74 -21.53
C LEU A 193 -11.30 10.07 -21.03
N VAL A 194 -11.21 9.93 -19.71
CA VAL A 194 -10.22 9.08 -19.02
C VAL A 194 -10.95 7.92 -18.35
N LYS A 195 -10.50 6.70 -18.59
CA LYS A 195 -11.00 5.49 -17.94
C LYS A 195 -10.05 5.01 -16.87
N GLY A 196 -10.62 4.53 -15.79
CA GLY A 196 -9.94 3.86 -14.70
C GLY A 196 -10.83 2.75 -14.14
N VAL A 197 -10.42 2.20 -13.00
CA VAL A 197 -11.16 1.17 -12.29
C VAL A 197 -11.14 1.44 -10.79
N THR A 198 -12.08 0.84 -10.08
CA THR A 198 -12.06 0.76 -8.61
C THR A 198 -10.96 -0.19 -8.16
N LEU A 199 -9.99 0.30 -7.41
CA LEU A 199 -8.93 -0.51 -6.81
C LEU A 199 -9.42 -1.20 -5.54
N ARG A 200 -10.14 -0.48 -4.68
CA ARG A 200 -10.53 -0.95 -3.35
C ARG A 200 -11.76 -0.20 -2.84
N VAL A 201 -12.49 -0.85 -1.93
CA VAL A 201 -13.45 -0.22 -1.02
C VAL A 201 -12.88 -0.30 0.40
N ASP A 202 -12.78 0.84 1.08
CA ASP A 202 -12.29 0.88 2.46
C ASP A 202 -13.39 0.48 3.48
N LYS A 203 -13.02 0.44 4.77
CA LYS A 203 -13.94 0.07 5.85
C LYS A 203 -15.13 1.04 6.00
N PHE A 204 -14.96 2.31 5.63
CA PHE A 204 -16.02 3.32 5.68
C PHE A 204 -16.94 3.22 4.46
N GLY A 205 -16.49 2.51 3.42
CA GLY A 205 -17.19 2.35 2.16
C GLY A 205 -16.84 3.42 1.14
N ASN A 206 -15.71 4.10 1.30
CA ASN A 206 -15.13 4.96 0.26
C ASN A 206 -14.54 4.07 -0.83
N ILE A 207 -14.68 4.49 -2.08
CA ILE A 207 -14.24 3.77 -3.26
C ILE A 207 -12.95 4.43 -3.75
N THR A 208 -11.82 3.76 -3.60
CA THR A 208 -10.55 4.22 -4.15
C THR A 208 -10.41 3.75 -5.59
N THR A 209 -10.16 4.68 -6.51
CA THR A 209 -9.94 4.39 -7.93
C THR A 209 -8.44 4.27 -8.23
N ASN A 210 -8.07 3.85 -9.44
CA ASN A 210 -6.68 3.90 -9.91
C ASN A 210 -6.31 5.24 -10.54
N LEU A 211 -7.20 6.24 -10.54
CA LEU A 211 -6.97 7.56 -11.11
C LEU A 211 -6.27 8.45 -10.07
N THR A 212 -5.25 9.18 -10.50
CA THR A 212 -4.56 10.20 -9.71
C THR A 212 -4.81 11.59 -10.30
N PRO A 213 -4.49 12.68 -9.58
CA PRO A 213 -4.52 14.03 -10.16
C PRO A 213 -3.68 14.21 -11.43
N LYS A 214 -2.65 13.38 -11.64
CA LYS A 214 -1.82 13.42 -12.86
C LYS A 214 -2.54 12.84 -14.08
N ASP A 215 -3.48 11.92 -13.88
CA ASP A 215 -4.24 11.26 -14.95
C ASP A 215 -5.42 12.12 -15.43
N VAL A 216 -5.90 13.01 -14.56
CA VAL A 216 -7.03 13.93 -14.80
C VAL A 216 -6.72 15.35 -14.31
N PRO A 217 -5.62 15.99 -14.77
CA PRO A 217 -5.21 17.30 -14.28
C PRO A 217 -6.26 18.40 -14.50
N GLU A 218 -7.07 18.27 -15.54
CA GLU A 218 -8.14 19.20 -15.88
C GLU A 218 -9.17 19.34 -14.76
N LEU A 219 -9.43 18.23 -14.05
CA LEU A 219 -10.37 18.15 -12.92
C LEU A 219 -9.93 19.01 -11.73
N PHE A 220 -8.63 19.29 -11.61
CA PHE A 220 -8.01 19.97 -10.48
C PHE A 220 -7.39 21.33 -10.86
N SER A 221 -7.71 21.85 -12.03
CA SER A 221 -7.30 23.19 -12.46
C SER A 221 -8.09 24.29 -11.72
N ASP A 222 -7.58 25.54 -11.73
CA ASP A 222 -8.25 26.68 -11.07
C ASP A 222 -9.67 26.93 -11.59
N ASN A 223 -9.91 26.61 -12.88
CA ASN A 223 -11.21 26.72 -13.54
C ASN A 223 -11.51 25.40 -14.27
N PRO A 224 -11.92 24.34 -13.55
CA PRO A 224 -12.13 23.03 -14.16
C PRO A 224 -13.27 23.12 -15.18
N PRO A 225 -13.13 22.49 -16.36
CA PRO A 225 -14.24 22.40 -17.30
C PRO A 225 -15.40 21.61 -16.69
N PRO A 226 -16.63 21.74 -17.21
CA PRO A 226 -17.73 20.85 -16.83
C PRO A 226 -17.30 19.39 -16.95
N PHE A 227 -17.52 18.61 -15.90
CA PHE A 227 -17.11 17.23 -15.84
C PHE A 227 -18.20 16.35 -15.25
N LYS A 228 -18.11 15.05 -15.55
CA LYS A 228 -18.89 14.00 -14.90
C LYS A 228 -17.97 12.80 -14.62
N ILE A 229 -18.00 12.31 -13.40
CA ILE A 229 -17.40 11.01 -13.06
C ILE A 229 -18.52 9.98 -13.12
N ILE A 230 -18.34 8.96 -13.94
CA ILE A 230 -19.32 7.91 -14.19
C ILE A 230 -18.82 6.62 -13.53
N ILE A 231 -19.63 6.07 -12.64
CA ILE A 231 -19.38 4.77 -12.01
C ILE A 231 -20.71 4.03 -11.85
N ASN A 232 -20.76 2.78 -12.28
CA ASN A 232 -21.98 1.97 -12.28
C ASN A 232 -23.24 2.73 -12.80
N GLN A 233 -23.09 3.43 -13.93
CA GLN A 233 -24.14 4.26 -14.58
C GLN A 233 -24.63 5.47 -13.77
N GLN A 234 -24.02 5.77 -12.61
CA GLN A 234 -24.31 6.96 -11.83
C GLN A 234 -23.33 8.08 -12.18
N GLU A 235 -23.82 9.31 -12.19
CA GLU A 235 -23.05 10.51 -12.47
C GLU A 235 -22.70 11.26 -11.19
N ILE A 236 -21.43 11.63 -11.05
CA ILE A 236 -20.90 12.40 -9.92
C ILE A 236 -20.25 13.66 -10.48
N THR A 237 -20.76 14.82 -10.07
CA THR A 237 -20.35 16.14 -10.60
C THR A 237 -19.74 17.04 -9.53
N LYS A 238 -19.46 16.49 -8.35
CA LYS A 238 -18.95 17.22 -7.19
C LYS A 238 -17.56 16.76 -6.81
N LEU A 239 -16.70 17.74 -6.55
CA LEU A 239 -15.41 17.55 -5.90
C LEU A 239 -15.44 18.25 -4.55
N ASN A 240 -14.98 17.56 -3.51
CA ASN A 240 -14.81 18.14 -2.19
C ASN A 240 -13.37 17.93 -1.71
N LEU A 241 -12.94 18.77 -0.77
CA LEU A 241 -11.63 18.65 -0.12
C LEU A 241 -11.65 17.75 1.11
N ALA A 242 -12.83 17.57 1.71
CA ALA A 242 -13.00 16.79 2.93
C ALA A 242 -14.37 16.12 2.97
N TYR A 243 -14.46 15.00 3.70
CA TYR A 243 -15.67 14.20 3.80
C TYR A 243 -16.90 14.98 4.28
N SER A 244 -16.72 15.95 5.18
CA SER A 244 -17.81 16.73 5.78
C SER A 244 -18.39 17.83 4.90
N MET A 245 -17.74 18.16 3.78
CA MET A 245 -18.23 19.19 2.85
C MET A 245 -19.40 18.70 1.99
N GLY A 246 -19.55 17.38 1.84
CA GLY A 246 -20.71 16.81 1.17
C GLY A 246 -21.97 16.88 2.03
N LYS A 247 -23.11 17.10 1.40
CA LYS A 247 -24.41 16.96 2.08
C LYS A 247 -24.63 15.49 2.47
N PRO A 248 -25.46 15.20 3.48
CA PRO A 248 -25.84 13.82 3.80
C PRO A 248 -26.34 13.09 2.55
N SER A 249 -25.79 11.89 2.30
CA SER A 249 -26.07 11.04 1.13
C SER A 249 -25.65 11.62 -0.23
N GLU A 250 -25.02 12.80 -0.29
CA GLU A 250 -24.42 13.30 -1.52
C GLU A 250 -23.17 12.46 -1.83
N ILE A 251 -23.08 11.97 -3.06
CA ILE A 251 -21.90 11.30 -3.58
C ILE A 251 -21.03 12.36 -4.25
N PHE A 252 -19.75 12.38 -3.88
CA PHE A 252 -18.76 13.28 -4.44
C PHE A 252 -17.43 12.56 -4.57
N ALA A 253 -16.55 13.11 -5.40
CA ALA A 253 -15.18 12.67 -5.47
C ALA A 253 -14.25 13.61 -4.68
N MET A 254 -13.10 13.10 -4.26
CA MET A 254 -12.05 13.86 -3.60
C MET A 254 -10.70 13.19 -3.85
N VAL A 255 -9.59 13.87 -3.56
CA VAL A 255 -8.28 13.21 -3.52
C VAL A 255 -8.06 12.66 -2.13
N GLY A 256 -7.93 11.34 -2.03
CA GLY A 256 -7.65 10.66 -0.78
C GLY A 256 -6.22 10.87 -0.31
N SER A 257 -5.96 10.56 0.97
CA SER A 257 -4.59 10.54 1.51
C SER A 257 -3.70 9.49 0.83
N SER A 258 -4.31 8.54 0.13
CA SER A 258 -3.64 7.55 -0.71
C SER A 258 -3.07 8.12 -2.02
N GLY A 259 -3.42 9.36 -2.37
CA GLY A 259 -3.01 10.02 -3.62
C GLY A 259 -3.91 9.71 -4.81
N TYR A 260 -4.95 8.90 -4.61
CA TYR A 260 -5.92 8.52 -5.64
C TYR A 260 -7.20 9.35 -5.53
N LEU A 261 -7.93 9.43 -6.64
CA LEU A 261 -9.31 9.90 -6.65
C LEU A 261 -10.19 8.88 -5.93
N GLU A 262 -10.87 9.34 -4.89
CA GLU A 262 -11.77 8.56 -4.04
C GLU A 262 -13.20 9.06 -4.22
N ILE A 263 -14.15 8.13 -4.38
CA ILE A 263 -15.58 8.43 -4.40
C ILE A 263 -16.16 8.12 -3.02
N SER A 264 -16.76 9.14 -2.42
CA SER A 264 -17.10 9.15 -1.00
C SER A 264 -18.48 9.77 -0.76
N THR A 265 -18.99 9.59 0.46
CA THR A 265 -20.18 10.30 0.94
C THR A 265 -20.02 10.66 2.42
N ASN A 266 -20.67 11.75 2.84
CA ASN A 266 -20.56 12.22 4.22
C ASN A 266 -21.24 11.25 5.18
N ARG A 267 -20.45 10.59 6.05
CA ARG A 267 -20.93 9.65 7.08
C ARG A 267 -21.77 8.49 6.52
N GLY A 268 -21.44 8.01 5.33
CA GLY A 268 -22.08 6.86 4.71
C GLY A 268 -21.12 6.07 3.84
N SER A 269 -21.61 4.99 3.25
CA SER A 269 -20.85 4.14 2.34
C SER A 269 -21.22 4.45 0.90
N ALA A 270 -20.29 5.05 0.16
CA ALA A 270 -20.47 5.30 -1.27
C ALA A 270 -20.57 3.98 -2.05
N ALA A 271 -19.76 2.98 -1.68
CA ALA A 271 -19.82 1.63 -2.26
C ALA A 271 -21.22 1.00 -2.14
N LYS A 272 -21.87 1.09 -0.98
CA LYS A 272 -23.25 0.59 -0.80
C LYS A 272 -24.26 1.41 -1.59
N ALA A 273 -24.16 2.75 -1.55
CA ALA A 273 -25.08 3.63 -2.26
C ALA A 273 -25.02 3.44 -3.79
N LEU A 274 -23.83 3.20 -4.33
CA LEU A 274 -23.59 3.00 -5.76
C LEU A 274 -23.63 1.53 -6.18
N ASN A 275 -23.74 0.59 -5.23
CA ASN A 275 -23.60 -0.85 -5.46
C ASN A 275 -22.31 -1.21 -6.23
N VAL A 276 -21.18 -0.70 -5.75
CA VAL A 276 -19.87 -0.83 -6.40
C VAL A 276 -18.92 -1.64 -5.52
N GLY A 277 -18.17 -2.53 -6.16
CA GLY A 277 -17.03 -3.24 -5.58
C GLY A 277 -15.75 -3.03 -6.37
N ARG A 278 -14.69 -3.73 -5.96
CA ARG A 278 -13.41 -3.74 -6.66
C ARG A 278 -13.56 -4.18 -8.12
N GLY A 279 -12.79 -3.55 -9.01
CA GLY A 279 -12.77 -3.84 -10.44
C GLY A 279 -13.87 -3.14 -11.26
N ALA A 280 -14.79 -2.41 -10.63
CA ALA A 280 -15.80 -1.63 -11.36
C ALA A 280 -15.15 -0.52 -12.21
N ASP A 281 -15.64 -0.35 -13.44
CA ASP A 281 -15.19 0.70 -14.35
C ASP A 281 -15.52 2.10 -13.82
N VAL A 282 -14.57 3.02 -13.99
CA VAL A 282 -14.71 4.44 -13.68
C VAL A 282 -14.38 5.26 -14.92
N GLY A 283 -15.22 6.22 -15.28
CA GLY A 283 -14.95 7.17 -16.37
C GLY A 283 -14.95 8.60 -15.85
N VAL A 284 -13.95 9.40 -16.20
CA VAL A 284 -13.96 10.85 -16.01
C VAL A 284 -14.17 11.48 -17.38
N MET A 285 -15.31 12.13 -17.55
CA MET A 285 -15.70 12.81 -18.77
C MET A 285 -15.61 14.31 -18.61
N PHE A 286 -15.03 14.99 -19.60
CA PHE A 286 -14.94 16.44 -19.70
C PHE A 286 -15.79 16.95 -20.87
N GLY A 287 -16.49 18.07 -20.66
CA GLY A 287 -17.38 18.65 -21.66
C GLY A 287 -18.78 18.01 -21.66
N GLY A 288 -19.76 18.81 -22.05
CA GLY A 288 -21.18 18.51 -21.91
C GLY A 288 -21.87 19.53 -21.03
N THR A 289 -22.21 20.69 -21.59
CA THR A 289 -23.30 21.50 -21.04
C THR A 289 -24.60 20.84 -21.47
N ASP A 290 -25.49 20.53 -20.54
CA ASP A 290 -26.88 20.29 -20.88
C ASP A 290 -27.39 21.53 -21.63
N SER A 291 -27.50 21.42 -22.96
CA SER A 291 -28.23 22.37 -23.78
C SER A 291 -29.72 22.12 -23.57
N ALA A 292 -30.23 22.48 -22.39
CA ALA A 292 -31.65 22.62 -22.13
C ALA A 292 -31.97 24.11 -21.98
N THR A 293 -31.79 24.86 -23.07
CA THR A 293 -32.45 26.16 -23.21
C THR A 293 -33.92 25.87 -23.55
N PRO A 294 -34.90 26.27 -22.74
CA PRO A 294 -36.29 26.23 -23.18
C PRO A 294 -36.41 27.28 -24.30
N GLN A 295 -36.79 26.85 -25.50
CA GLN A 295 -37.19 27.80 -26.53
C GLN A 295 -38.55 28.44 -26.15
N PRO A 296 -38.72 29.74 -26.45
CA PRO A 296 -39.90 30.52 -26.07
C PRO A 296 -41.19 30.09 -26.78
#